data_AF-A0A7S3T9V5-F1
#
_entry.id   AF-A0A7S3T9V5-F1
#
_cell.length_a   1.000
_cell.length_b   1.000
_cell.length_c   1.000
_cell.angle_alpha   90.00
_cell.angle_beta   90.00
_cell.angle_gamma   90.00
#
_symmetry.space_group_name_H-M   'P 1'
#
loop_
_entity.id
_entity.type
_entity.pdbx_description
1 polymer ?
#
loop_
_entity_poly.entity_id
_entity_poly.type
_entity_poly.pdbx_seq_one_letter_code
_entity_poly.pdbx_strand_id
1 'polypeptide(L)'
;AQRAAFLLTGFALFFGEEYDEVTRGAARLNPLVVCMVTGFIASNFSSVRKARLFHASVTDLSGPVYLLFFTFTGITMDLGVLWRNRSACILLFGARSLSIIAGSRLGGQLGGQPAEYYNRYWMAFLTQAGVTLGLAQTVAPHFSWGPDFAACIVALVVCNQVVGPPLFKAVIGFVNESN
;
A
#
# COMPACT_ATOMS: atom_id res chain seq x y z
N ALA A 1 8.27 18.39 -18.88
CA ALA A 1 9.54 18.32 -18.14
C ALA A 1 9.37 17.74 -16.74
N GLN A 2 8.60 18.37 -15.83
CA GLN A 2 8.48 17.89 -14.44
C GLN A 2 7.90 16.47 -14.29
N ARG A 3 6.90 16.07 -15.09
CA ARG A 3 6.34 14.70 -15.08
C ARG A 3 7.39 13.63 -15.39
N ALA A 4 8.15 13.85 -16.47
CA ALA A 4 9.23 12.95 -16.87
C ALA A 4 10.34 12.93 -15.81
N ALA A 5 10.67 14.08 -15.21
CA ALA A 5 11.64 14.12 -14.12
C ALA A 5 11.18 13.28 -12.91
N PHE A 6 9.92 13.39 -12.46
CA PHE A 6 9.41 12.58 -11.35
C PHE A 6 9.45 11.07 -11.63
N LEU A 7 9.00 10.65 -12.82
CA LEU A 7 9.04 9.25 -13.22
C LEU A 7 10.47 8.74 -13.34
N LEU A 8 11.37 9.52 -13.95
CA LEU A 8 12.78 9.16 -14.10
C LEU A 8 13.51 9.10 -12.76
N THR A 9 13.21 10.02 -11.83
CA THR A 9 13.78 9.97 -10.48
C THR A 9 13.28 8.75 -9.72
N GLY A 10 11.97 8.45 -9.76
CA GLY A 10 11.43 7.24 -9.13
C GLY A 10 12.01 5.96 -9.72
N PHE A 11 12.12 5.90 -11.05
CA PHE A 11 12.74 4.79 -11.77
C PHE A 11 14.22 4.64 -11.40
N ALA A 12 15.00 5.72 -11.42
CA ALA A 12 16.42 5.68 -11.05
C ALA A 12 16.64 5.25 -9.60
N LEU A 13 15.74 5.60 -8.68
CA LEU A 13 15.81 5.22 -7.28
C LEU A 13 15.54 3.71 -7.10
N PHE A 14 14.58 3.17 -7.84
CA PHE A 14 14.29 1.73 -7.85
C PHE A 14 15.43 0.92 -8.50
N PHE A 15 15.89 1.33 -9.68
CA PHE A 15 17.02 0.68 -10.36
C PHE A 15 18.33 0.79 -9.58
N GLY A 16 18.51 1.89 -8.84
CA GLY A 16 19.66 2.08 -7.97
C GLY A 16 19.68 1.08 -6.81
N GLU A 17 18.52 0.77 -6.22
CA GLU A 17 18.41 -0.29 -5.21
C GLU A 17 18.78 -1.66 -5.81
N GLU A 18 18.17 -2.03 -6.93
CA GLU A 18 18.40 -3.34 -7.56
C GLU A 18 19.88 -3.51 -7.97
N TYR A 19 20.52 -2.43 -8.45
CA TYR A 19 21.94 -2.44 -8.76
C TYR A 19 22.82 -2.59 -7.52
N ASP A 20 22.53 -1.89 -6.42
CA ASP A 20 23.29 -1.99 -5.17
C ASP A 20 23.11 -3.36 -4.49
N GLU A 21 21.92 -3.96 -4.58
CA GLU A 21 21.67 -5.31 -4.08
C GLU A 21 22.51 -6.35 -4.84
N VAL A 22 22.53 -6.28 -6.17
CA VAL A 22 23.32 -7.18 -7.03
C VAL A 22 24.83 -6.96 -6.88
N THR A 23 25.29 -5.70 -6.72
CA THR A 23 26.72 -5.37 -6.76
C THR A 23 27.38 -5.40 -5.37
N ARG A 24 26.67 -5.00 -4.32
CA ARG A 24 27.21 -4.83 -2.96
C ARG A 24 26.62 -5.79 -1.94
N GLY A 25 25.65 -6.61 -2.31
CA GLY A 25 25.00 -7.58 -1.42
C GLY A 25 24.26 -6.94 -0.25
N ALA A 26 23.90 -5.66 -0.33
CA ALA A 26 23.22 -4.94 0.75
C ALA A 26 22.22 -3.92 0.20
N ALA A 27 20.93 -4.20 0.37
CA ALA A 27 19.87 -3.20 0.20
C ALA A 27 19.93 -2.21 1.38
N ARG A 28 20.31 -0.95 1.11
CA ARG A 28 20.47 0.05 2.18
C ARG A 28 19.17 0.77 2.55
N LEU A 29 18.25 0.96 1.61
CA LEU A 29 17.00 1.71 1.83
C LEU A 29 15.88 1.25 0.87
N ASN A 30 14.70 0.93 1.41
CA ASN A 30 13.52 0.59 0.61
C ASN A 30 12.99 1.82 -0.16
N PRO A 31 12.88 1.79 -1.51
CA PRO A 31 12.44 2.93 -2.32
C PRO A 31 11.07 3.50 -1.94
N LEU A 32 10.15 2.67 -1.43
CA LEU A 32 8.83 3.14 -0.98
C LEU A 32 8.96 4.07 0.22
N VAL A 33 9.81 3.70 1.19
CA VAL A 33 10.05 4.53 2.38
C VAL A 33 10.75 5.82 1.99
N VAL A 34 11.74 5.75 1.09
CA VAL A 34 12.43 6.95 0.58
C VAL A 34 11.45 7.89 -0.11
N CYS A 35 10.57 7.39 -0.98
CA CYS A 35 9.55 8.19 -1.63
C CYS A 35 8.57 8.82 -0.62
N MET A 36 8.13 8.05 0.39
CA MET A 36 7.21 8.54 1.42
C MET A 36 7.83 9.65 2.28
N VAL A 37 9.07 9.46 2.75
CA VAL A 37 9.80 10.47 3.53
C VAL A 37 10.09 11.71 2.67
N THR A 38 10.48 11.52 1.41
CA THR A 38 10.71 12.63 0.46
C THR A 38 9.44 13.43 0.24
N GLY A 39 8.30 12.77 0.02
CA GLY A 39 7.00 13.41 -0.13
C GLY A 39 6.56 14.15 1.14
N PHE A 40 6.79 13.57 2.31
CA PHE A 40 6.54 14.21 3.61
C PHE A 40 7.37 15.49 3.78
N ILE A 41 8.68 15.41 3.53
CA ILE A 41 9.58 16.57 3.64
C ILE A 41 9.17 17.64 2.62
N ALA A 42 8.96 17.26 1.36
CA ALA A 42 8.59 18.17 0.30
C ALA A 42 7.24 18.87 0.57
N SER A 43 6.28 18.17 1.16
CA SER A 43 4.95 18.74 1.43
C SER A 43 4.93 19.68 2.65
N ASN A 44 5.74 19.41 3.68
CA ASN A 44 5.71 20.15 4.94
C ASN A 44 6.77 21.25 5.05
N PHE A 45 7.94 21.10 4.41
CA PHE A 45 9.08 22.02 4.54
C PHE A 45 9.35 22.87 3.29
N SER A 46 8.58 22.69 2.21
CA SER A 46 8.70 23.55 1.03
C SER A 46 7.85 24.82 1.14
N SER A 47 8.22 25.85 0.38
CA SER A 47 7.36 27.02 0.22
C SER A 47 6.00 26.63 -0.36
N VAL A 48 4.93 27.31 0.04
CA VAL A 48 3.54 27.02 -0.36
C VAL A 48 3.38 26.83 -1.87
N ARG A 49 4.05 27.69 -2.66
CA ARG A 49 4.05 27.59 -4.13
C ARG A 49 4.66 26.28 -4.63
N LYS A 50 5.81 25.86 -4.08
CA LYS A 50 6.50 24.62 -4.47
C LYS A 50 5.70 23.39 -4.02
N ALA A 51 5.14 23.40 -2.81
CA ALA A 51 4.29 22.32 -2.32
C ALA A 51 3.03 22.13 -3.19
N ARG A 52 2.38 23.23 -3.60
CA ARG A 52 1.22 23.18 -4.51
C ARG A 52 1.59 22.62 -5.89
N LEU A 53 2.71 23.06 -6.47
CA LEU A 53 3.19 22.56 -7.76
C LEU A 53 3.57 21.06 -7.69
N PHE A 54 4.19 20.64 -6.59
CA PHE A 54 4.49 19.25 -6.31
C PHE A 54 3.20 18.43 -6.25
N HIS A 55 2.21 18.87 -5.44
CA HIS A 55 0.93 18.19 -5.30
C HIS A 55 0.20 18.07 -6.64
N ALA A 56 0.10 19.15 -7.42
CA ALA A 56 -0.50 19.12 -8.76
C ALA A 56 0.20 18.12 -9.70
N SER A 57 1.54 18.09 -9.67
CA SER A 57 2.32 17.15 -10.49
C SER A 57 2.08 15.69 -10.10
N VAL A 58 1.95 15.41 -8.80
CA VAL A 58 1.66 14.07 -8.27
C VAL A 58 0.23 13.64 -8.61
N THR A 59 -0.76 14.52 -8.43
CA THR A 59 -2.16 14.25 -8.75
C THR A 59 -2.38 14.02 -10.25
N ASP A 60 -1.68 14.76 -11.11
CA ASP A 60 -1.71 14.55 -12.55
C ASP A 60 -1.16 13.16 -12.94
N LEU A 61 -0.13 12.69 -12.22
CA LEU A 61 0.52 11.42 -12.48
C LEU A 61 -0.22 10.23 -11.86
N SER A 62 -0.95 10.45 -10.77
CA SER A 62 -1.60 9.39 -10.02
C SER A 62 -2.67 8.67 -10.84
N GLY A 63 -3.43 9.38 -11.68
CA GLY A 63 -4.46 8.78 -12.54
C GLY A 63 -3.93 7.65 -13.43
N PRO A 64 -2.96 7.93 -14.34
CA PRO A 64 -2.32 6.90 -15.17
C PRO A 64 -1.65 5.79 -14.36
N VAL A 65 -0.95 6.14 -13.27
CA VAL A 65 -0.27 5.15 -12.42
C VAL A 65 -1.27 4.21 -11.76
N TYR A 66 -2.39 4.71 -11.24
CA TYR A 66 -3.45 3.89 -10.65
C TYR A 66 -4.11 3.00 -11.68
N LEU A 67 -4.38 3.50 -12.90
CA LEU A 67 -4.94 2.68 -13.97
C LEU A 67 -4.02 1.50 -14.31
N LEU A 68 -2.72 1.74 -14.51
CA LEU A 68 -1.75 0.69 -14.79
C LEU A 68 -1.61 -0.29 -13.61
N PHE A 69 -1.46 0.23 -12.39
CA PHE A 69 -1.30 -0.57 -11.19
C PHE A 69 -2.50 -1.49 -10.93
N PHE A 70 -3.73 -0.95 -10.95
CA PHE A 70 -4.93 -1.74 -10.70
C PHE A 70 -5.22 -2.74 -11.83
N THR A 71 -4.94 -2.38 -13.08
CA THR A 71 -5.07 -3.32 -14.20
C THR A 71 -4.08 -4.47 -14.08
N PHE A 72 -2.81 -4.18 -13.80
CA PHE A 72 -1.78 -5.21 -13.62
C PHE A 72 -2.06 -6.09 -12.39
N THR A 73 -2.47 -5.49 -11.28
CA THR A 73 -2.87 -6.23 -10.07
C THR A 73 -4.07 -7.14 -10.35
N GLY A 74 -5.02 -6.70 -11.18
CA GLY A 74 -6.15 -7.52 -11.63
C GLY A 74 -5.73 -8.69 -12.51
N ILE A 75 -4.80 -8.49 -13.45
CA ILE A 75 -4.30 -9.54 -14.36
C ILE A 75 -3.47 -10.59 -13.61
N THR A 76 -2.69 -10.15 -12.62
CA THR A 76 -1.86 -11.05 -11.79
C THR A 76 -2.66 -11.83 -10.75
N MET A 77 -3.95 -11.54 -10.59
CA MET A 77 -4.82 -12.28 -9.69
C MET A 77 -5.11 -13.69 -10.23
N ASP A 78 -4.63 -14.71 -9.53
CA ASP A 78 -4.99 -16.10 -9.78
C ASP A 78 -6.20 -16.53 -8.91
N LEU A 79 -7.39 -16.50 -9.51
CA LEU A 79 -8.63 -16.96 -8.87
C LEU A 79 -8.63 -18.46 -8.58
N GLY A 80 -7.87 -19.26 -9.35
CA GLY A 80 -7.71 -20.69 -9.14
C GLY A 80 -6.99 -20.99 -7.83
N VAL A 81 -5.92 -20.24 -7.53
CA VAL A 81 -5.22 -20.34 -6.24
C VAL A 81 -6.12 -19.92 -5.09
N LEU A 82 -6.89 -18.83 -5.23
CA LEU A 82 -7.84 -18.39 -4.22
C LEU A 82 -8.88 -19.50 -3.90
N TRP A 83 -9.41 -20.16 -4.93
CA TRP A 83 -10.40 -21.22 -4.76
C TRP A 83 -9.81 -22.50 -4.14
N ARG A 84 -8.62 -22.89 -4.60
CA ARG A 84 -7.87 -24.05 -4.10
C ARG A 84 -7.51 -23.88 -2.62
N ASN A 85 -7.07 -22.69 -2.24
CA ASN A 85 -6.57 -22.37 -0.89
C ASN A 85 -7.56 -21.53 -0.05
N ARG A 86 -8.86 -21.61 -0.34
CA ARG A 86 -9.90 -20.76 0.26
C ARG A 86 -9.89 -20.72 1.79
N SER A 87 -9.58 -21.85 2.45
CA SER A 87 -9.53 -21.93 3.91
C SER A 87 -8.39 -21.07 4.47
N ALA A 88 -7.18 -21.20 3.91
CA ALA A 88 -6.03 -20.39 4.29
C ALA A 88 -6.26 -18.91 3.97
N CYS A 89 -6.83 -18.60 2.81
CA CYS A 89 -7.15 -17.22 2.42
C CYS A 89 -8.16 -16.56 3.37
N ILE A 90 -9.26 -17.24 3.72
CA ILE A 90 -10.26 -16.73 4.67
C ILE A 90 -9.63 -16.54 6.06
N LEU A 91 -8.83 -17.50 6.52
CA LEU A 91 -8.15 -17.42 7.81
C LEU A 91 -7.20 -16.22 7.85
N LEU A 92 -6.34 -16.06 6.84
CA LEU A 92 -5.38 -14.96 6.76
C LEU A 92 -6.10 -13.61 6.63
N PHE A 93 -7.13 -13.52 5.79
CA PHE A 93 -7.92 -12.31 5.62
C PHE A 93 -8.61 -11.91 6.93
N GLY A 94 -9.24 -12.87 7.62
CA GLY A 94 -9.90 -12.65 8.90
C GLY A 94 -8.91 -12.25 9.99
N ALA A 95 -7.82 -13.00 10.17
CA ALA A 95 -6.78 -12.70 11.15
C ALA A 95 -6.19 -11.31 10.92
N ARG A 96 -5.93 -10.94 9.67
CA ARG A 96 -5.41 -9.63 9.32
C ARG A 96 -6.42 -8.51 9.61
N SER A 97 -7.67 -8.70 9.21
CA SER A 97 -8.75 -7.73 9.45
C SER A 97 -8.93 -7.49 10.95
N LEU A 98 -8.96 -8.57 11.76
CA LEU A 98 -9.04 -8.48 13.22
C LEU A 98 -7.82 -7.77 13.81
N SER A 99 -6.62 -8.04 13.30
CA SER A 99 -5.38 -7.37 13.73
C SER A 99 -5.42 -5.88 13.42
N ILE A 100 -5.93 -5.47 12.25
CA ILE A 100 -6.12 -4.06 11.90
C ILE A 100 -7.16 -3.42 12.83
N ILE A 101 -8.29 -4.09 13.10
CA ILE A 101 -9.31 -3.59 14.04
C ILE A 101 -8.72 -3.37 15.43
N ALA A 102 -8.04 -4.38 15.98
CA ALA A 102 -7.43 -4.31 17.29
C ALA A 102 -6.33 -3.23 17.34
N GLY A 103 -5.41 -3.23 16.37
CA GLY A 103 -4.33 -2.26 16.28
C GLY A 103 -4.81 -0.81 16.13
N SER A 104 -5.85 -0.58 15.33
CA SER A 104 -6.44 0.75 15.13
C SER A 104 -7.10 1.26 16.41
N ARG A 105 -7.82 0.39 17.13
CA ARG A 105 -8.45 0.73 18.41
C ARG A 105 -7.42 1.02 19.48
N LEU A 106 -6.45 0.13 19.66
CA LEU A 106 -5.38 0.30 20.65
C LEU A 106 -4.54 1.54 20.35
N GLY A 107 -4.13 1.74 19.10
CA GLY A 107 -3.36 2.92 18.68
C GLY A 107 -4.14 4.22 18.87
N GLY A 108 -5.43 4.25 18.53
CA GLY A 108 -6.27 5.43 18.73
C GLY A 108 -6.54 5.72 20.21
N GLN A 109 -6.74 4.69 21.03
CA GLN A 109 -6.89 4.84 22.49
C GLN A 109 -5.62 5.39 23.14
N LEU A 110 -4.46 4.80 22.83
CA LEU A 110 -3.17 5.25 23.36
C LEU A 110 -2.80 6.66 22.84
N GLY A 111 -3.25 7.00 21.63
CA GLY A 111 -3.10 8.34 21.05
C GLY A 111 -4.10 9.38 21.54
N GLY A 112 -4.98 9.04 22.49
CA GLY A 112 -5.96 9.98 23.06
C GLY A 112 -7.05 10.43 22.09
N GLN A 113 -7.30 9.68 21.01
CA GLN A 113 -8.34 10.01 20.04
C GLN A 113 -9.74 9.75 20.61
N PRO A 114 -10.76 10.52 20.21
CA PRO A 114 -12.13 10.27 20.66
C PRO A 114 -12.65 8.90 20.17
N ALA A 115 -13.50 8.26 20.98
CA ALA A 115 -14.04 6.93 20.71
C ALA A 115 -14.86 6.82 19.43
N GLU A 116 -15.39 7.93 18.96
CA GLU A 116 -16.09 8.01 17.68
C GLU A 116 -15.16 7.71 16.49
N TYR A 117 -13.89 8.11 16.58
CA TYR A 117 -12.91 7.97 15.50
C TYR A 117 -12.15 6.65 15.56
N TYR A 118 -11.56 6.30 16.72
CA TYR A 118 -10.69 5.11 16.78
C TYR A 118 -11.44 3.79 16.57
N ASN A 119 -12.74 3.75 16.85
CA ASN A 119 -13.57 2.57 16.60
C ASN A 119 -13.84 2.35 15.10
N ARG A 120 -13.58 3.37 14.27
CA ARG A 120 -13.89 3.40 12.84
C ARG A 120 -12.66 3.44 11.93
N TYR A 121 -11.50 3.89 12.42
CA TYR A 121 -10.25 3.98 11.64
C TYR A 121 -9.84 2.71 10.89
N TRP A 122 -10.14 1.53 11.46
CA TRP A 122 -9.82 0.26 10.81
C TRP A 122 -10.43 0.11 9.41
N MET A 123 -11.60 0.71 9.18
CA MET A 123 -12.25 0.72 7.86
C MET A 123 -11.40 1.47 6.83
N ALA A 124 -10.65 2.48 7.27
CA ALA A 124 -9.77 3.24 6.41
C ALA A 124 -8.43 2.54 6.14
N PHE A 125 -7.98 1.70 7.07
CA PHE A 125 -6.69 1.01 6.96
C PHE A 125 -6.78 -0.38 6.31
N LEU A 126 -7.97 -0.84 5.93
CA LEU A 126 -8.15 -2.16 5.34
C LEU A 126 -7.48 -2.29 3.97
N THR A 127 -7.50 -1.23 3.15
CA THR A 127 -6.83 -1.21 1.84
C THR A 127 -5.31 -1.09 2.01
N GLN A 128 -4.60 -2.20 1.89
CA GLN A 128 -3.13 -2.20 1.80
C GLN A 128 -2.67 -3.20 0.75
N ALA A 129 -1.79 -2.76 -0.15
CA ALA A 129 -1.30 -3.57 -1.26
C ALA A 129 0.22 -3.58 -1.38
N GLY A 130 0.84 -2.42 -1.66
CA GLY A 130 2.23 -2.35 -2.15
C GLY A 130 3.28 -3.06 -1.31
N VAL A 131 3.41 -2.71 -0.03
CA VAL A 131 4.45 -3.28 0.86
C VAL A 131 4.24 -4.78 1.08
N THR A 132 2.98 -5.21 1.22
CA THR A 132 2.64 -6.61 1.46
C THR A 132 2.95 -7.50 0.26
N LEU A 133 2.62 -7.03 -0.95
CA LEU A 133 2.96 -7.74 -2.19
C LEU A 133 4.49 -7.84 -2.36
N GLY A 134 5.21 -6.74 -2.15
CA GLY A 134 6.68 -6.72 -2.23
C GLY A 134 7.33 -7.74 -1.29
N LEU A 135 6.96 -7.70 -0.01
CA LEU A 135 7.50 -8.64 0.99
C LEU A 135 7.17 -10.10 0.67
N ALA A 136 5.97 -10.39 0.17
CA ALA A 136 5.59 -11.74 -0.20
C ALA A 136 6.43 -12.28 -1.37
N GLN A 137 6.71 -11.43 -2.37
CA GLN A 137 7.57 -11.78 -3.50
C GLN A 137 9.04 -11.96 -3.07
N THR A 138 9.53 -11.15 -2.13
CA THR A 138 10.88 -11.33 -1.55
C THR A 138 11.01 -12.66 -0.82
N VAL A 139 9.98 -13.09 -0.09
CA VAL A 139 9.99 -14.37 0.67
C VAL A 139 9.85 -15.59 -0.24
N ALA A 140 9.08 -15.47 -1.33
CA ALA A 140 8.73 -16.58 -2.21
C ALA A 140 9.91 -17.47 -2.68
N PRO A 141 11.05 -16.94 -3.15
CA PRO A 141 12.16 -17.77 -3.65
C PRO A 141 12.92 -18.50 -2.54
N HIS A 142 12.80 -18.09 -1.27
CA HIS A 142 13.54 -18.68 -0.16
C HIS A 142 12.91 -19.96 0.40
N PHE A 143 11.65 -20.25 0.04
CA PHE A 143 10.90 -21.38 0.60
C PHE A 143 10.18 -22.17 -0.49
N SER A 144 10.12 -23.49 -0.37
CA SER A 144 9.41 -24.37 -1.32
C SER A 144 7.91 -24.09 -1.38
N TRP A 145 7.31 -23.66 -0.26
CA TRP A 145 5.91 -23.22 -0.18
C TRP A 145 5.72 -21.73 -0.54
N GLY A 146 6.82 -21.00 -0.74
CA GLY A 146 6.84 -19.56 -0.95
C GLY A 146 5.98 -19.07 -2.12
N PRO A 147 5.97 -19.74 -3.29
CA PRO A 147 5.09 -19.38 -4.41
C PRO A 147 3.60 -19.47 -4.06
N ASP A 148 3.16 -20.54 -3.39
CA ASP A 148 1.77 -20.70 -2.96
C ASP A 148 1.40 -19.64 -1.91
N PHE A 149 2.31 -19.31 -0.99
CA PHE A 149 2.14 -18.23 -0.03
C PHE A 149 2.00 -16.87 -0.71
N ALA A 150 2.90 -16.52 -1.63
CA ALA A 150 2.84 -15.26 -2.36
C ALA A 150 1.54 -15.12 -3.16
N ALA A 151 1.11 -16.19 -3.83
CA ALA A 151 -0.16 -16.22 -4.54
C ALA A 151 -1.37 -16.06 -3.59
N CYS A 152 -1.35 -16.68 -2.40
CA CYS A 152 -2.37 -16.46 -1.36
C CYS A 152 -2.40 -15.00 -0.86
N ILE A 153 -1.23 -14.37 -0.68
CA ILE A 153 -1.12 -12.97 -0.29
C ILE A 153 -1.65 -12.04 -1.39
N VAL A 154 -1.31 -12.30 -2.65
CA VAL A 154 -1.84 -11.55 -3.81
C VAL A 154 -3.37 -11.61 -3.80
N ALA A 155 -3.94 -12.81 -3.67
CA ALA A 155 -5.39 -12.98 -3.64
C ALA A 155 -6.05 -12.23 -2.46
N LEU A 156 -5.44 -12.27 -1.27
CA LEU A 156 -5.90 -11.52 -0.09
C LEU A 156 -5.86 -10.00 -0.34
N VAL A 157 -4.78 -9.49 -0.92
CA VAL A 157 -4.64 -8.07 -1.26
C VAL A 157 -5.75 -7.66 -2.23
N VAL A 158 -6.04 -8.46 -3.25
CA VAL A 158 -7.14 -8.15 -4.18
C VAL A 158 -8.48 -8.12 -3.47
N CYS A 159 -8.79 -9.08 -2.59
CA CYS A 159 -10.01 -9.04 -1.78
C CYS A 159 -10.11 -7.74 -0.96
N ASN A 160 -9.04 -7.32 -0.29
CA ASN A 160 -8.99 -6.06 0.45
C ASN A 160 -9.18 -4.83 -0.45
N GLN A 161 -8.65 -4.85 -1.68
CA GLN A 161 -8.82 -3.75 -2.62
C GLN A 161 -10.24 -3.67 -3.20
N VAL A 162 -11.00 -4.76 -3.19
CA VAL A 162 -12.43 -4.76 -3.55
C VAL A 162 -13.30 -4.30 -2.39
N VAL A 163 -13.05 -4.82 -1.18
CA VAL A 163 -13.88 -4.54 0.02
C VAL A 163 -13.56 -3.17 0.62
N GLY A 164 -12.31 -2.74 0.53
CA GLY A 164 -11.81 -1.58 1.23
C GLY A 164 -12.34 -0.23 0.72
N PRO A 165 -12.39 0.08 -0.60
CA PRO A 165 -12.91 1.37 -1.06
C PRO A 165 -14.38 1.64 -0.67
N PRO A 166 -15.32 0.67 -0.74
CA PRO A 166 -16.65 0.83 -0.18
C PRO A 166 -16.65 1.15 1.32
N LEU A 167 -15.84 0.44 2.12
CA LEU A 167 -15.72 0.68 3.55
C LEU A 167 -15.11 2.05 3.87
N PHE A 168 -14.07 2.44 3.12
CA PHE A 168 -13.42 3.75 3.22
C PHE A 168 -14.43 4.87 2.94
N LYS A 169 -15.23 4.73 1.88
CA LYS A 169 -16.28 5.70 1.56
C LYS A 169 -17.36 5.75 2.66
N ALA A 170 -17.77 4.60 3.19
CA ALA A 170 -18.76 4.54 4.26
C ALA A 170 -18.26 5.24 5.54
N VAL A 171 -17.00 5.02 5.94
CA VAL A 171 -16.47 5.64 7.16
C VAL A 171 -16.35 7.15 7.05
N ILE A 172 -15.94 7.69 5.89
CA ILE A 172 -15.92 9.15 5.68
C ILE A 172 -17.31 9.74 5.87
N GLY A 173 -18.34 9.07 5.34
CA GLY A 173 -19.74 9.47 5.56
C GLY A 173 -20.15 9.41 7.04
N PHE A 174 -19.74 8.37 7.77
CA PHE A 174 -20.06 8.24 9.20
C PHE A 174 -19.36 9.28 10.09
N VAL A 175 -18.21 9.79 9.66
CA VAL A 175 -17.40 10.74 10.42
C VAL A 175 -17.69 12.19 10.01
N ASN A 176 -18.64 12.41 9.08
CA ASN A 176 -19.00 13.73 8.53
C ASN A 176 -17.81 14.50 7.91
N GLU A 177 -16.79 13.78 7.44
CA GLU A 177 -15.63 14.34 6.73
C GLU A 177 -15.83 14.36 5.20
N SER A 178 -17.07 14.18 4.73
CA SER A 178 -17.41 14.17 3.30
C SER A 178 -17.65 15.55 2.68
N ASN A 179 -17.42 16.64 3.42
CA ASN A 179 -17.70 18.02 2.98
C ASN A 179 -16.52 18.67 2.26
#